data_AF-A0A7S1FX93-F1
#
_entry.id   AF-A0A7S1FX93-F1
#
_cell.length_a   1.000
_cell.length_b   1.000
_cell.length_c   1.000
_cell.angle_alpha   90.00
_cell.angle_beta   90.00
_cell.angle_gamma   90.00
#
_symmetry.space_group_name_H-M   'P 1'
#
loop_
_entity.id
_entity.type
_entity.pdbx_description
1 polymer ?
#
loop_
_entity_poly.entity_id
_entity_poly.type
_entity_poly.pdbx_seq_one_letter_code
_entity_poly.pdbx_strand_id
1 'polypeptide(L)'
;MLLVFYIFAVMFTNLFRNAYADGYCTSDYWGSLDKTLLTMYQLMTLDSWSMITRETMEAYTWSWFPIIIYVTLTAYLVLNLIIAALVDSMMEATKDEQNAFAIENSIIMSNDMSGLRQSIDQLTSQQQLIVDALSLLKNPHFQKH
;
A
#
# COMPACT_ATOMS: atom_id res chain seq x y z
N MET A 1 5.43 13.41 -6.36
CA MET A 1 4.70 14.70 -6.22
C MET A 1 5.51 15.88 -6.74
N LEU A 2 6.70 16.16 -6.20
CA LEU A 2 7.51 17.35 -6.56
C LEU A 2 7.81 17.48 -8.06
N LEU A 3 8.10 16.38 -8.76
CA LEU A 3 8.36 16.41 -10.21
C LEU A 3 7.13 16.86 -11.01
N VAL A 4 5.95 16.28 -10.72
CA VAL A 4 4.68 16.65 -11.37
C VAL A 4 4.39 18.12 -11.10
N PHE A 5 4.55 18.56 -9.85
CA PHE A 5 4.37 19.95 -9.45
C PHE A 5 5.27 20.91 -10.24
N TYR A 6 6.57 20.58 -10.38
CA TYR A 6 7.49 21.41 -11.15
C TYR A 6 7.17 21.48 -12.65
N ILE A 7 6.82 20.34 -13.27
CA ILE A 7 6.47 20.29 -14.70
C ILE A 7 5.24 21.16 -14.98
N PHE A 8 4.18 21.00 -14.19
CA PHE A 8 2.97 21.82 -14.34
C PHE A 8 3.23 23.30 -14.03
N ALA A 9 4.12 23.61 -13.08
CA ALA A 9 4.49 25.00 -12.78
C ALA A 9 5.15 25.68 -13.97
N VAL A 10 6.19 25.06 -14.53
CA VAL A 10 6.84 25.59 -15.74
C VAL A 10 5.84 25.68 -16.89
N MET A 11 4.96 24.68 -17.06
CA MET A 11 3.94 24.70 -18.10
C MET A 11 2.97 25.88 -17.94
N PHE A 12 2.36 26.06 -16.76
CA PHE A 12 1.40 27.14 -16.53
C PHE A 12 2.04 28.53 -16.57
N THR A 13 3.25 28.70 -16.02
CA THR A 13 4.00 29.96 -16.13
C THR A 13 4.31 30.31 -17.59
N ASN A 14 4.46 29.35 -18.50
CA ASN A 14 4.67 29.64 -19.92
C ASN A 14 3.36 29.87 -20.68
N LEU A 15 2.31 29.12 -20.35
CA LEU A 15 1.01 29.20 -21.06
C LEU A 15 0.20 30.45 -20.68
N PHE A 16 0.22 30.84 -19.41
CA PHE A 16 -0.74 31.83 -18.88
C PHE A 16 -0.09 33.11 -18.36
N ARG A 17 1.22 33.29 -18.57
CA ARG A 17 2.01 34.42 -18.05
C ARG A 17 1.37 35.79 -18.26
N ASN A 18 0.77 35.98 -19.44
CA ASN A 18 0.27 37.29 -19.87
C ASN A 18 -1.16 37.57 -19.41
N ALA A 19 -1.89 36.59 -18.86
CA ALA A 19 -3.30 36.73 -18.51
C ALA A 19 -3.58 37.93 -17.58
N TYR A 20 -2.68 38.19 -16.62
CA TYR A 20 -2.76 39.35 -15.75
C TYR A 20 -2.38 40.66 -16.45
N ALA A 21 -1.27 40.66 -17.20
CA ALA A 21 -0.78 41.85 -17.92
C ALA A 21 -1.79 42.34 -18.97
N ASP A 22 -2.54 41.42 -19.57
CA ASP A 22 -3.58 41.69 -20.56
C ASP A 22 -4.92 42.13 -19.93
N GLY A 23 -5.00 42.15 -18.59
CA GLY A 23 -6.15 42.67 -17.83
C GLY A 23 -7.31 41.70 -17.61
N TYR A 24 -7.12 40.40 -17.88
CA TYR A 24 -8.16 39.39 -17.71
C TYR A 24 -8.27 38.83 -16.28
N CYS A 25 -7.16 38.82 -15.54
CA CYS A 25 -7.12 38.30 -14.16
C CYS A 25 -7.05 39.43 -13.14
N THR A 26 -7.74 39.25 -12.01
CA THR A 26 -7.74 40.19 -10.89
C THR A 26 -6.40 40.18 -10.14
N SER A 27 -5.71 39.04 -10.16
CA SER A 27 -4.41 38.85 -9.51
C SER A 27 -3.40 38.19 -10.45
N ASP A 28 -2.11 38.40 -10.17
CA ASP A 28 -1.03 37.80 -10.94
C ASP A 28 -0.76 36.35 -10.48
N TYR A 29 -1.51 35.41 -11.07
CA TYR A 29 -1.38 33.98 -10.78
C TYR A 29 -0.18 33.32 -11.48
N TRP A 30 0.14 33.77 -12.69
CA TRP A 30 0.97 33.02 -13.64
C TRP A 30 2.22 33.79 -14.11
N GLY A 31 2.38 35.06 -13.70
CA GLY A 31 3.39 35.98 -14.23
C GLY A 31 4.84 35.59 -13.94
N SER A 32 5.07 34.81 -12.89
CA SER A 32 6.38 34.26 -12.52
C SER A 32 6.24 32.87 -11.90
N LEU A 33 7.36 32.14 -11.84
CA LEU A 33 7.37 30.74 -11.38
C LEU A 33 6.95 30.62 -9.91
N ASP A 34 7.42 31.52 -9.06
CA ASP A 34 7.06 31.60 -7.64
C ASP A 34 5.56 31.83 -7.42
N LYS A 35 4.96 32.76 -8.17
CA LYS A 35 3.51 33.01 -8.13
C LYS A 35 2.72 31.80 -8.61
N THR A 36 3.17 31.20 -9.71
CA THR A 36 2.56 29.98 -10.26
C THR A 36 2.60 28.84 -9.26
N LEU A 37 3.73 28.63 -8.57
CA LEU A 37 3.87 27.61 -7.53
C LEU A 37 2.91 27.86 -6.36
N LEU A 38 2.74 29.11 -5.93
CA LEU A 38 1.77 29.47 -4.89
C LEU A 38 0.33 29.22 -5.33
N THR A 39 -0.04 29.65 -6.54
CA THR A 39 -1.37 29.38 -7.11
C THR A 39 -1.64 27.89 -7.27
N MET A 40 -0.64 27.11 -7.68
CA MET A 40 -0.76 25.65 -7.80
C MET A 40 -0.93 24.95 -6.46
N TYR A 41 -0.28 25.45 -5.41
CA TYR A 41 -0.52 24.98 -4.05
C TYR A 41 -1.96 25.29 -3.61
N GLN A 42 -2.46 26.48 -3.92
CA GLN A 42 -3.84 26.87 -3.64
C GLN A 42 -4.86 26.00 -4.41
N LEU A 43 -4.59 25.71 -5.68
CA LEU A 43 -5.41 24.81 -6.51
C LEU A 43 -5.40 23.37 -5.96
N MET A 44 -4.27 22.90 -5.44
CA MET A 44 -4.15 21.57 -4.79
C MET A 44 -5.08 21.47 -3.56
N THR A 45 -5.27 22.55 -2.82
CA THR A 45 -6.17 22.59 -1.66
C THR A 45 -7.63 22.89 -2.03
N LEU A 46 -7.94 23.00 -3.33
CA LEU A 46 -9.25 23.44 -3.84
C LEU A 46 -9.68 24.80 -3.29
N ASP A 47 -8.73 25.65 -2.92
CA ASP A 47 -9.07 27.00 -2.51
C ASP A 47 -9.18 27.90 -3.74
N SER A 48 -10.29 28.63 -3.85
CA SER A 48 -10.56 29.58 -4.95
C SER A 48 -10.40 29.02 -6.38
N TRP A 49 -10.40 27.69 -6.57
CA TRP A 49 -10.09 27.04 -7.85
C TRP A 49 -11.03 27.45 -8.98
N SER A 50 -12.33 27.58 -8.69
CA SER A 50 -13.35 27.98 -9.67
C SER A 50 -13.13 29.42 -10.13
N MET A 51 -12.75 30.31 -9.22
CA MET A 51 -12.44 31.71 -9.53
C MET A 51 -11.19 31.80 -10.42
N ILE A 52 -10.09 31.18 -9.99
CA ILE A 52 -8.82 31.16 -10.75
C ILE A 52 -9.03 30.59 -12.15
N THR A 53 -9.79 29.51 -12.26
CA THR A 53 -10.09 28.88 -13.55
C THR A 53 -10.91 29.82 -14.44
N ARG A 54 -11.97 30.44 -13.91
CA ARG A 54 -12.83 31.35 -14.67
C ARG A 54 -12.07 32.60 -15.14
N GLU A 55 -11.29 33.22 -14.25
CA GLU A 55 -10.46 34.38 -14.63
C GLU A 55 -9.41 34.01 -15.68
N THR A 56 -8.82 32.81 -15.60
CA THR A 56 -7.89 32.33 -16.64
C THR A 56 -8.64 32.03 -17.95
N MET A 57 -9.92 31.64 -17.90
CA MET A 57 -10.75 31.41 -19.08
C MET A 57 -11.13 32.68 -19.84
N GLU A 58 -11.20 33.82 -19.16
CA GLU A 58 -11.41 35.13 -19.81
C GLU A 58 -10.27 35.45 -20.79
N ALA A 59 -9.03 35.10 -20.43
CA ALA A 59 -7.87 35.20 -21.33
C ALA A 59 -7.79 34.03 -22.33
N TYR A 60 -7.98 32.80 -21.82
CA TYR A 60 -7.77 31.57 -22.55
C TYR A 60 -8.91 30.59 -22.31
N THR A 61 -9.92 30.58 -23.18
CA THR A 61 -11.14 29.77 -23.00
C THR A 61 -10.85 28.27 -22.81
N TRP A 62 -9.74 27.74 -23.32
CA TRP A 62 -9.33 26.33 -23.18
C TRP A 62 -8.57 26.01 -21.88
N SER A 63 -8.24 27.02 -21.06
CA SER A 63 -7.43 26.87 -19.83
C SER A 63 -8.06 25.97 -18.77
N TRP A 64 -9.40 25.81 -18.78
CA TRP A 64 -10.08 24.89 -17.87
C TRP A 64 -9.55 23.46 -17.98
N PHE A 65 -9.16 23.02 -19.17
CA PHE A 65 -8.75 21.63 -19.38
C PHE A 65 -7.46 21.28 -18.62
N PRO A 66 -6.31 21.97 -18.83
CA PRO A 66 -5.09 21.63 -18.11
C PRO A 66 -5.18 21.97 -16.61
N ILE A 67 -5.96 22.97 -16.21
CA ILE A 67 -6.18 23.29 -14.78
C ILE A 67 -6.96 22.17 -14.09
N ILE A 68 -8.06 21.69 -14.68
CA ILE A 68 -8.85 20.59 -14.10
C ILE A 68 -8.05 19.29 -14.09
N ILE A 69 -7.27 18.99 -15.14
CA ILE A 69 -6.35 17.85 -15.13
C ILE A 69 -5.38 17.95 -13.94
N TYR A 70 -4.75 19.10 -13.75
CA TYR A 70 -3.84 19.31 -12.63
C TYR A 70 -4.54 19.09 -11.28
N VAL A 71 -5.72 19.69 -11.08
CA VAL A 71 -6.49 19.57 -9.83
C VAL A 71 -6.87 18.11 -9.55
N THR A 72 -7.42 17.41 -10.54
CA THR A 72 -7.81 16.01 -10.37
C THR A 72 -6.60 15.12 -10.09
N LEU A 73 -5.52 15.26 -10.87
CA LEU A 73 -4.32 14.43 -10.73
C LEU A 73 -3.64 14.67 -9.36
N THR A 74 -3.52 15.93 -8.93
CA THR A 74 -2.97 16.25 -7.60
C THR A 74 -3.85 15.80 -6.45
N ALA A 75 -5.18 15.90 -6.56
CA ALA A 75 -6.10 15.37 -5.56
C ALA A 75 -5.93 13.85 -5.39
N TYR A 76 -5.89 13.09 -6.50
CA TYR A 76 -5.65 11.64 -6.44
C TYR A 76 -4.29 11.30 -5.82
N LEU A 77 -3.25 12.04 -6.20
CA LEU A 77 -1.90 11.86 -5.68
C LEU A 77 -1.83 12.10 -4.16
N VAL A 78 -2.45 13.18 -3.66
CA VAL A 78 -2.51 13.48 -2.22
C VAL A 78 -3.31 12.41 -1.48
N LEU A 79 -4.47 12.02 -2.00
CA LEU A 79 -5.29 10.95 -1.41
C LEU A 79 -4.51 9.63 -1.32
N ASN A 80 -3.83 9.22 -2.38
CA ASN A 80 -3.03 7.99 -2.37
C ASN A 80 -1.87 8.05 -1.38
N LEU A 81 -1.25 9.23 -1.20
CA LEU A 81 -0.21 9.43 -0.20
C LEU A 81 -0.77 9.32 1.23
N ILE A 82 -1.95 9.89 1.49
CA ILE A 82 -2.63 9.77 2.78
C ILE A 82 -3.01 8.31 3.05
N ILE A 83 -3.58 7.61 2.06
CA ILE A 83 -3.95 6.20 2.19
C ILE A 83 -2.71 5.35 2.48
N ALA A 84 -1.60 5.58 1.77
CA ALA A 84 -0.36 4.85 2.02
C ALA A 84 0.13 5.03 3.47
N ALA A 85 0.22 6.28 3.95
CA ALA A 85 0.62 6.57 5.32
C ALA A 85 -0.36 6.00 6.37
N LEU A 86 -1.66 6.04 6.09
CA LEU A 86 -2.69 5.48 6.96
C LEU A 86 -2.59 3.96 7.03
N VAL A 87 -2.43 3.28 5.89
CA VAL A 87 -2.22 1.83 5.83
C VAL A 87 -0.96 1.44 6.58
N ASP A 88 0.16 2.16 6.40
CA ASP A 88 1.39 1.90 7.14
C ASP A 88 1.16 1.96 8.66
N SER A 89 0.42 2.97 9.14
CA SER A 89 0.07 3.11 10.56
C SER A 89 -0.83 2.00 11.09
N MET A 90 -1.81 1.53 10.29
CA MET A 90 -2.69 0.42 10.66
C MET A 90 -1.95 -0.93 10.64
N MET A 91 -1.04 -1.11 9.68
CA MET A 91 -0.19 -2.29 9.62
C MET A 91 0.79 -2.36 10.79
N GLU A 92 1.32 -1.22 11.25
CA GLU A 92 2.16 -1.19 12.44
C GLU A 92 1.40 -1.63 13.69
N ALA A 93 0.17 -1.15 13.89
CA ALA A 93 -0.67 -1.58 15.02
C ALA A 93 -1.05 -3.08 14.98
N THR A 94 -1.24 -3.65 13.79
CA THR A 94 -1.62 -5.07 13.62
C THR A 94 -0.43 -6.02 13.57
N LYS A 95 0.79 -5.54 13.29
CA LYS A 95 2.00 -6.36 13.28
C LYS A 95 2.28 -7.01 14.63
N ASP A 96 2.06 -6.29 15.72
CA ASP A 96 2.28 -6.82 17.07
C ASP A 96 1.31 -7.96 17.40
N GLU A 97 0.03 -7.80 17.03
CA GLU A 97 -0.98 -8.85 17.18
C GLU A 97 -0.70 -10.06 16.26
N GLN A 98 -0.33 -9.81 15.00
CA GLN A 98 -0.01 -10.86 14.03
C GLN A 98 1.24 -11.65 14.44
N ASN A 99 2.26 -10.99 14.99
CA ASN A 99 3.46 -11.65 15.48
C ASN A 99 3.17 -12.55 16.69
N ALA A 100 2.35 -12.08 17.63
CA ALA A 100 1.91 -12.89 18.77
C ALA A 100 1.14 -14.14 18.30
N PHE A 101 0.20 -13.96 17.37
CA PHE A 101 -0.58 -15.06 16.80
C PHE A 101 0.27 -16.04 15.97
N ALA A 102 1.28 -15.55 15.24
CA ALA A 102 2.20 -16.38 14.47
C ALA A 102 3.09 -17.23 15.40
N ILE A 103 3.59 -16.67 16.49
CA ILE A 103 4.37 -17.39 17.51
C ILE A 103 3.50 -18.48 18.15
N GLU A 104 2.28 -18.14 18.58
CA GLU A 104 1.35 -19.09 19.19
C GLU A 104 1.04 -20.27 18.26
N ASN A 105 0.68 -20.00 17.00
CA ASN A 105 0.45 -21.06 16.01
C ASN A 105 1.69 -21.92 15.74
N SER A 106 2.88 -21.32 15.72
CA SER A 106 4.12 -22.09 15.52
C SER A 106 4.39 -23.07 16.68
N ILE A 107 4.06 -22.68 17.91
CA ILE A 107 4.19 -23.52 19.10
C ILE A 107 3.18 -24.67 19.05
N ILE A 108 1.91 -24.38 18.74
CA ILE A 108 0.86 -25.41 18.60
C ILE A 108 1.25 -26.43 17.53
N MET A 109 1.67 -25.95 16.36
CA MET A 109 2.03 -26.83 15.24
C MET A 109 3.27 -27.69 15.55
N SER A 110 4.23 -27.17 16.32
CA SER A 110 5.36 -27.95 16.84
C SER A 110 4.92 -29.03 17.82
N ASN A 111 4.01 -28.71 18.74
CA ASN A 111 3.47 -29.67 19.70
C ASN A 111 2.71 -30.80 18.99
N ASP A 112 1.83 -30.45 18.04
CA ASP A 112 1.09 -31.45 17.25
C ASP A 112 2.05 -32.37 16.48
N MET A 113 3.09 -31.81 15.85
CA MET A 113 4.10 -32.58 15.13
C MET A 113 4.86 -33.53 16.05
N SER A 114 5.16 -33.11 17.28
CA SER A 114 5.82 -33.96 18.28
C SER A 114 4.91 -35.13 18.71
N GLY A 115 3.61 -34.89 18.90
CA GLY A 115 2.63 -35.92 19.24
C GLY A 115 2.40 -36.92 18.10
N LEU A 116 2.38 -36.44 16.86
CA LEU A 116 2.32 -37.27 15.65
C LEU A 116 3.55 -38.19 15.56
N ARG A 117 4.76 -37.64 15.75
CA ARG A 117 6.00 -38.45 15.79
C ARG A 117 5.94 -39.52 16.86
N GLN A 118 5.51 -39.18 18.07
CA GLN A 118 5.41 -40.14 19.17
C GLN A 118 4.42 -41.27 18.84
N SER A 119 3.28 -40.94 18.22
CA SER A 119 2.28 -41.94 17.79
C SER A 119 2.84 -42.88 16.71
N ILE A 120 3.63 -42.35 15.75
CA ILE A 120 4.33 -43.15 14.74
C ILE A 120 5.31 -44.11 15.42
N ASP A 121 6.17 -43.60 16.31
CA ASP A 121 7.16 -44.42 17.02
C ASP A 121 6.50 -45.54 17.83
N GLN A 122 5.35 -45.27 18.45
CA GLN A 122 4.58 -46.24 19.22
C GLN A 122 3.98 -47.33 18.33
N LEU A 123 3.41 -46.98 17.18
CA LEU A 123 2.89 -47.94 16.20
C LEU A 123 4.00 -48.81 15.60
N THR A 124 5.14 -48.21 15.25
CA THR A 124 6.30 -48.95 14.76
C THR A 124 6.82 -49.93 15.81
N SER A 125 6.86 -49.53 17.08
CA SER A 125 7.24 -50.40 18.19
C SER A 125 6.25 -51.57 18.38
N GLN A 126 4.95 -51.32 18.28
CA GLN A 126 3.93 -52.38 18.34
C GLN A 126 4.08 -53.39 17.19
N GLN A 127 4.33 -52.91 15.97
CA GLN A 127 4.59 -53.80 14.83
C GLN A 127 5.81 -54.68 15.07
N GLN A 128 6.90 -54.12 15.60
CA GLN A 128 8.12 -54.87 15.89
C GLN A 128 7.87 -55.97 16.92
N LEU A 129 7.15 -55.67 18.01
CA LEU A 129 6.80 -56.66 19.03
C LEU A 129 5.94 -57.81 18.47
N ILE A 130 4.99 -57.51 17.58
CA ILE A 130 4.16 -58.53 16.93
C ILE A 130 5.03 -59.42 16.02
N VAL A 131 5.92 -58.82 15.23
CA VAL A 131 6.86 -59.56 14.37
C VAL A 131 7.76 -60.48 15.19
N ASP A 132 8.31 -59.97 16.30
CA ASP A 132 9.17 -60.75 17.19
C ASP A 132 8.38 -61.90 17.85
N ALA A 133 7.17 -61.66 18.35
CA ALA A 133 6.31 -62.70 18.92
C ALA A 133 5.93 -63.79 17.90
N LEU A 134 5.62 -63.40 16.66
CA LEU A 134 5.36 -64.35 15.57
C LEU A 134 6.62 -65.15 15.20
N SER A 135 7.80 -64.53 15.24
CA SER A 135 9.07 -65.23 14.98
C SER A 135 9.38 -66.27 16.07
N LEU A 136 9.03 -65.98 17.33
CA LEU A 136 9.15 -66.91 18.46
C LEU A 136 8.17 -68.09 18.34
N LEU A 137 6.93 -67.83 17.93
CA LEU A 137 5.95 -68.90 17.66
C LEU A 137 6.33 -69.78 16.47
N LYS A 138 7.06 -69.23 15.50
CA LYS A 138 7.57 -69.97 14.33
C LYS A 138 8.86 -70.73 14.63
N ASN A 139 9.45 -70.55 15.82
CA ASN A 139 10.70 -71.19 16.23
C ASN A 139 10.46 -72.66 16.64
N PRO A 140 11.13 -73.67 16.03
CA PRO A 140 10.74 -75.08 16.12
C PRO A 140 10.88 -75.74 17.51
N HIS A 141 11.50 -75.06 18.48
CA HIS A 141 11.74 -75.62 19.81
C HIS A 141 10.55 -75.49 20.79
N PHE A 142 9.52 -74.71 20.48
CA PHE A 142 8.33 -74.54 21.35
C PHE A 142 7.10 -75.38 20.96
N GLN A 143 7.12 -76.08 19.83
CA GLN A 143 6.03 -77.02 19.44
C GLN A 143 6.20 -78.45 20.00
N LYS A 144 7.16 -78.67 20.89
CA LYS A 144 7.34 -79.95 21.59
C LYS A 144 7.20 -79.76 23.10
N HIS A 145 5.96 -79.56 23.56
CA HIS A 145 5.48 -80.24 24.75
C HIS A 145 3.97 -80.32 24.78
#